data_AF-W7BC42-F1
#
_entry.id   AF-W7BC42-F1
#
_cell.length_a   1.000
_cell.length_b   1.000
_cell.length_c   1.000
_cell.angle_alpha   90.00
_cell.angle_beta   90.00
_cell.angle_gamma   90.00
#
_symmetry.space_group_name_H-M   'P 1'
#
loop_
_entity.id
_entity.type
_entity.pdbx_description
1 polymer ?
#
loop_
_entity_poly.entity_id
_entity_poly.type
_entity_poly.pdbx_seq_one_letter_code
_entity_poly.pdbx_strand_id
1 'polypeptide(L)'
;MERATSFEMEVVAGKTPVQYHIAKSSPASEYLLVCFAELDNADKPFDYLGEASNTDIHHRLFLMPPAKENNKITLAQYEKVTNELVESVAKKLKVNRKNIIITGYGESGTVAIYFAMRFHYNHTIAGDPKSLKNHYVFHQNVVKASLKGNQRVDHQFAQLHIEDFNRPQIYFYSGSSSKNYEDETKYLLGVLKDKQVLSTVCRRRNLGVAGFPDFLKSELCERTNQLTCEEIIAWQNDSKILAECVLPDYLMKDPSIEFAYYFYKIGEQEALHKTKYQKSPQYRYTAEDGGSYFVKVFIKRNKETITKNSGKIRITVAVDF
;
A
#
# COMPACT_ATOMS: atom_id res chain seq x y z
N MET A 1 6.64 -15.77 -11.93
CA MET A 1 5.87 -14.52 -11.84
C MET A 1 6.69 -13.45 -12.54
N GLU A 2 6.19 -12.92 -13.65
CA GLU A 2 6.78 -11.74 -14.29
C GLU A 2 6.79 -10.58 -13.28
N ARG A 3 7.92 -9.89 -13.17
CA ARG A 3 8.03 -8.66 -12.38
C ARG A 3 7.14 -7.59 -13.02
N ALA A 4 6.63 -6.66 -12.22
CA ALA A 4 5.77 -5.54 -12.61
C ALA A 4 6.43 -4.49 -13.55
N THR A 5 7.30 -4.91 -14.47
CA THR A 5 8.09 -4.02 -15.33
C THR A 5 8.04 -4.36 -16.82
N SER A 6 7.17 -5.29 -17.26
CA SER A 6 7.04 -5.67 -18.68
C SER A 6 5.59 -5.61 -19.18
N PHE A 7 4.83 -4.60 -18.76
CA PHE A 7 3.53 -4.34 -19.36
C PHE A 7 3.63 -3.23 -20.41
N GLU A 8 2.91 -3.41 -21.52
CA GLU A 8 2.82 -2.42 -22.57
C GLU A 8 2.02 -1.20 -22.06
N MET A 9 2.60 -0.02 -22.26
CA MET A 9 2.03 1.26 -21.84
C MET A 9 1.18 1.82 -22.98
N GLU A 10 -0.07 2.15 -22.68
CA GLU A 10 -0.95 2.93 -23.56
C GLU A 10 -0.57 4.41 -23.49
N VAL A 11 -0.92 5.19 -24.52
CA VAL A 11 -0.73 6.65 -24.55
C VAL A 11 -2.07 7.32 -24.74
N VAL A 12 -2.39 8.30 -23.89
CA VAL A 12 -3.58 9.14 -24.12
C VAL A 12 -3.44 9.88 -25.45
N ALA A 13 -4.35 9.61 -26.38
CA ALA A 13 -4.39 10.28 -27.67
C ALA A 13 -4.66 11.78 -27.49
N GLY A 14 -3.78 12.64 -28.03
CA GLY A 14 -3.94 14.09 -27.96
C GLY A 14 -2.61 14.85 -27.95
N LYS A 15 -2.70 16.17 -27.70
CA LYS A 15 -1.53 17.08 -27.69
C LYS A 15 -0.61 16.89 -26.48
N THR A 16 -1.08 16.20 -25.45
CA THR A 16 -0.35 15.99 -24.18
C THR A 16 -0.32 14.49 -23.90
N PRO A 17 0.65 13.75 -24.48
CA PRO A 17 0.73 12.31 -24.31
C PRO A 17 1.09 11.98 -22.85
N VAL A 18 0.17 11.31 -22.16
CA VAL A 18 0.41 10.67 -20.86
C VAL A 18 0.43 9.17 -21.08
N GLN A 19 1.50 8.52 -20.65
CA GLN A 19 1.67 7.08 -20.72
C GLN A 19 1.04 6.42 -19.50
N TYR A 20 0.22 5.39 -19.72
CA TYR A 20 -0.45 4.68 -18.65
C TYR A 20 -0.61 3.18 -18.91
N HIS A 21 -0.86 2.40 -17.86
CA HIS A 21 -1.26 1.00 -17.95
C HIS A 21 -2.36 0.71 -16.94
N ILE A 22 -3.35 -0.13 -17.32
CA ILE A 22 -4.46 -0.52 -16.46
C ILE A 22 -4.38 -2.01 -16.17
N ALA A 23 -4.09 -2.37 -14.92
CA ALA A 23 -4.22 -3.75 -14.45
C ALA A 23 -5.55 -3.92 -13.72
N LYS A 24 -6.41 -4.81 -14.22
CA LYS A 24 -7.70 -5.08 -13.59
C LYS A 24 -7.56 -6.17 -12.52
N SER A 25 -8.22 -5.99 -11.38
CA SER A 25 -8.35 -7.06 -10.38
C SER A 25 -9.30 -8.15 -10.85
N SER A 26 -9.09 -9.35 -10.31
CA SER A 26 -10.01 -10.48 -10.45
C SER A 26 -10.14 -11.17 -9.09
N PRO A 27 -11.30 -11.09 -8.41
CA PRO A 27 -12.55 -10.46 -8.86
C PRO A 27 -12.47 -8.94 -9.00
N ALA A 28 -13.47 -8.34 -9.67
CA ALA A 28 -13.54 -6.89 -9.84
C ALA A 28 -13.60 -6.17 -8.49
N SER A 29 -12.74 -5.17 -8.32
CA SER A 29 -12.55 -4.42 -7.07
C SER A 29 -13.38 -3.15 -7.10
N GLU A 30 -13.91 -2.75 -5.95
CA GLU A 30 -14.55 -1.45 -5.81
C GLU A 30 -13.55 -0.29 -5.68
N TYR A 31 -12.24 -0.60 -5.61
CA TYR A 31 -11.14 0.34 -5.42
C TYR A 31 -10.20 0.40 -6.62
N LEU A 32 -9.69 1.60 -6.89
CA LEU A 32 -8.66 1.90 -7.87
C LEU A 32 -7.44 2.51 -7.19
N LEU A 33 -6.29 1.85 -7.31
CA LEU A 33 -5.00 2.38 -6.90
C LEU A 33 -4.34 3.10 -8.09
N VAL A 34 -4.10 4.39 -7.96
CA VAL A 34 -3.39 5.23 -8.94
C VAL A 34 -1.93 5.33 -8.53
N CYS A 35 -1.03 4.74 -9.31
CA CYS A 35 0.39 4.65 -9.03
C CYS A 35 1.19 5.63 -9.90
N PHE A 36 1.84 6.63 -9.30
CA PHE A 36 2.76 7.50 -10.02
C PHE A 36 4.16 6.87 -10.08
N ALA A 37 4.77 6.87 -11.25
CA ALA A 37 6.12 6.37 -11.47
C ALA A 37 7.19 7.21 -10.75
N GLU A 38 8.18 6.54 -10.17
CA GLU A 38 9.39 7.18 -9.63
C GLU A 38 10.29 7.68 -10.77
N LEU A 39 10.83 8.89 -10.63
CA LEU A 39 11.60 9.56 -11.68
C LEU A 39 13.07 9.12 -11.73
N ASP A 40 13.61 8.74 -10.58
CA ASP A 40 15.02 8.40 -10.40
C ASP A 40 15.34 6.94 -10.80
N ASN A 41 14.31 6.13 -11.11
CA ASN A 41 14.44 4.70 -11.45
C ASN A 41 13.71 4.36 -12.76
N ALA A 42 14.24 4.86 -13.89
CA ALA A 42 13.61 4.72 -15.20
C ALA A 42 13.42 3.26 -15.66
N ASP A 43 14.30 2.36 -15.24
CA ASP A 43 14.21 0.94 -15.60
C ASP A 43 13.10 0.23 -14.82
N LYS A 44 12.79 0.71 -13.61
CA LYS A 44 11.82 0.10 -12.71
C LYS A 44 11.01 1.15 -11.93
N PRO A 45 10.19 1.95 -12.64
CA PRO A 45 9.52 3.12 -12.08
C PRO A 45 8.49 2.80 -10.99
N PHE A 46 8.11 1.53 -10.83
CA PHE A 46 7.11 1.07 -9.88
C PHE A 46 7.65 0.05 -8.86
N ASP A 47 8.98 -0.16 -8.80
CA ASP A 47 9.59 -1.12 -7.87
C ASP A 47 9.28 -0.81 -6.39
N TYR A 48 9.01 0.46 -6.07
CA TYR A 48 8.62 0.89 -4.73
C TYR A 48 7.31 0.26 -4.25
N LEU A 49 6.47 -0.28 -5.16
CA LEU A 49 5.25 -1.00 -4.79
C LEU A 49 5.57 -2.40 -4.23
N GLY A 50 6.76 -2.96 -4.50
CA GLY A 50 7.15 -4.30 -4.08
C GLY A 50 6.08 -5.34 -4.42
N GLU A 51 5.73 -6.20 -3.45
CA GLU A 51 4.68 -7.20 -3.62
C GLU A 51 3.28 -6.62 -3.81
N ALA A 52 3.01 -5.36 -3.41
CA ALA A 52 1.70 -4.75 -3.58
C ALA A 52 1.31 -4.63 -5.08
N SER A 53 2.31 -4.52 -5.97
CA SER A 53 2.11 -4.53 -7.42
C SER A 53 1.56 -5.86 -7.96
N ASN A 54 1.84 -6.97 -7.26
CA ASN A 54 1.51 -8.33 -7.68
C ASN A 54 0.20 -8.85 -7.10
N THR A 55 -0.52 -8.04 -6.32
CA THR A 55 -1.75 -8.48 -5.69
C THR A 55 -2.95 -8.19 -6.59
N ASP A 56 -3.71 -9.19 -7.03
CA ASP A 56 -4.88 -8.95 -7.90
C ASP A 56 -6.14 -8.48 -7.15
N ILE A 57 -5.95 -7.83 -5.99
CA ILE A 57 -7.01 -7.42 -5.07
C ILE A 57 -7.65 -6.11 -5.51
N HIS A 58 -6.88 -5.18 -6.09
CA HIS A 58 -7.37 -3.86 -6.49
C HIS A 58 -7.11 -3.58 -7.97
N HIS A 59 -7.99 -2.81 -8.60
CA HIS A 59 -7.67 -2.23 -9.90
C HIS A 59 -6.46 -1.28 -9.74
N ARG A 60 -5.58 -1.24 -10.73
CA ARG A 60 -4.39 -0.38 -10.73
C ARG A 60 -4.32 0.43 -12.01
N LEU A 61 -4.04 1.72 -11.87
CA LEU A 61 -3.69 2.63 -12.95
C LEU A 61 -2.27 3.11 -12.72
N PHE A 62 -1.35 2.62 -13.55
CA PHE A 62 0.05 3.04 -13.55
C PHE A 62 0.20 4.26 -14.45
N LEU A 63 0.84 5.31 -13.95
CA LEU A 63 1.03 6.59 -14.65
C LEU A 63 2.51 6.91 -14.75
N MET A 64 3.00 7.05 -15.98
CA MET A 64 4.34 7.55 -16.22
C MET A 64 4.36 9.07 -16.29
N PRO A 65 5.46 9.71 -15.85
CA PRO A 65 5.67 11.11 -16.14
C PRO A 65 5.72 11.30 -17.67
N PRO A 66 5.26 12.44 -18.19
CA PRO A 66 5.37 12.66 -19.62
C PRO A 66 6.85 12.74 -20.05
N ALA A 67 7.14 12.25 -21.25
CA ALA A 67 8.52 12.01 -21.70
C ALA A 67 9.38 13.28 -21.64
N LYS A 68 10.68 13.10 -21.37
CA LYS A 68 11.66 14.21 -21.32
C LYS A 68 11.72 15.01 -22.62
N GLU A 69 11.34 14.42 -23.75
CA GLU A 69 11.37 15.04 -25.07
C GLU A 69 10.15 15.97 -25.33
N ASN A 70 9.10 15.86 -24.49
CA ASN A 70 7.87 16.64 -24.62
C ASN A 70 7.95 17.98 -23.86
N ASN A 71 8.93 18.82 -24.24
CA ASN A 71 9.24 20.08 -23.53
C ASN A 71 8.16 21.16 -23.59
N LYS A 72 7.03 20.87 -24.26
CA LYS A 72 5.97 21.82 -24.57
C LYS A 72 4.72 21.63 -23.73
N ILE A 73 4.68 20.62 -22.87
CA ILE A 73 3.54 20.40 -21.96
C ILE A 73 3.63 21.44 -20.83
N THR A 74 2.51 22.03 -20.43
CA THR A 74 2.39 22.92 -19.27
C THR A 74 1.81 22.16 -18.08
N LEU A 75 2.01 22.68 -16.85
CA LEU A 75 1.58 21.97 -15.64
C LEU A 75 0.06 21.77 -15.66
N ALA A 76 -0.67 22.82 -16.02
CA ALA A 76 -2.13 22.79 -16.16
C ALA A 76 -2.60 21.76 -17.21
N GLN A 77 -1.86 21.56 -18.30
CA GLN A 77 -2.20 20.54 -19.30
C GLN A 77 -2.00 19.12 -18.75
N TYR A 78 -0.87 18.87 -18.08
CA TYR A 78 -0.59 17.57 -17.47
C TYR A 78 -1.61 17.23 -16.38
N GLU A 79 -1.89 18.18 -15.50
CA GLU A 79 -2.92 18.11 -14.46
C GLU A 79 -4.27 17.71 -15.02
N LYS A 80 -4.73 18.46 -16.04
CA LYS A 80 -6.03 18.23 -16.67
C LYS A 80 -6.10 16.83 -17.27
N VAL A 81 -5.14 16.46 -18.12
CA VAL A 81 -5.16 15.18 -18.83
C VAL A 81 -5.03 14.01 -17.88
N THR A 82 -4.16 14.12 -16.87
CA THR A 82 -3.99 13.06 -15.87
C THR A 82 -5.24 12.87 -15.03
N ASN A 83 -5.87 13.96 -14.58
CA ASN A 83 -7.12 13.87 -13.83
C ASN A 83 -8.26 13.30 -14.68
N GLU A 84 -8.42 13.77 -15.93
CA GLU A 84 -9.42 13.23 -16.87
C GLU A 84 -9.21 11.74 -17.14
N LEU A 85 -7.96 11.29 -17.25
CA LEU A 85 -7.62 9.88 -17.38
C LEU A 85 -8.02 9.09 -16.14
N VAL A 86 -7.69 9.55 -14.93
CA VAL A 86 -8.07 8.88 -13.68
C VAL A 86 -9.59 8.74 -13.59
N GLU A 87 -10.35 9.81 -13.85
CA GLU A 87 -11.82 9.78 -13.83
C GLU A 87 -12.41 8.84 -14.89
N SER A 88 -11.85 8.87 -16.11
CA SER A 88 -12.27 7.99 -17.20
C SER A 88 -12.06 6.51 -16.86
N VAL A 89 -10.90 6.18 -16.28
CA VAL A 89 -10.57 4.82 -15.84
C VAL A 89 -11.47 4.39 -14.69
N ALA A 90 -11.68 5.24 -13.68
CA ALA A 90 -12.60 4.96 -12.58
C ALA A 90 -14.02 4.69 -13.09
N LYS A 91 -14.52 5.52 -14.02
CA LYS A 91 -15.83 5.32 -14.67
C LYS A 91 -15.89 4.01 -15.45
N LYS A 92 -14.86 3.69 -16.25
CA LYS A 92 -14.76 2.44 -17.03
C LYS A 92 -14.80 1.20 -16.13
N LEU A 93 -14.19 1.30 -14.94
CA LEU A 93 -14.12 0.22 -13.95
C LEU A 93 -15.28 0.24 -12.95
N LYS A 94 -16.20 1.21 -13.05
CA LYS A 94 -17.31 1.44 -12.11
C LYS A 94 -16.85 1.67 -10.66
N VAL A 95 -15.66 2.23 -10.48
CA VAL A 95 -15.11 2.62 -9.19
C VAL A 95 -15.66 3.99 -8.79
N ASN A 96 -16.18 4.09 -7.56
CA ASN A 96 -16.62 5.38 -7.01
C ASN A 96 -15.38 6.26 -6.73
N ARG A 97 -15.47 7.57 -6.98
CA ARG A 97 -14.40 8.54 -6.69
C ARG A 97 -13.82 8.41 -5.28
N LYS A 98 -14.69 8.16 -4.28
CA LYS A 98 -14.28 8.00 -2.87
C LYS A 98 -13.38 6.78 -2.63
N ASN A 99 -13.39 5.80 -3.54
CA ASN A 99 -12.61 4.57 -3.50
C ASN A 99 -11.33 4.65 -4.37
N ILE A 100 -10.96 5.84 -4.83
CA ILE A 100 -9.69 6.08 -5.51
C ILE A 100 -8.62 6.37 -4.46
N ILE A 101 -7.53 5.61 -4.52
CA ILE A 101 -6.37 5.75 -3.64
C ILE A 101 -5.18 6.15 -4.50
N ILE A 102 -4.49 7.23 -4.15
CA ILE A 102 -3.30 7.68 -4.87
C ILE A 102 -2.04 7.27 -4.12
N THR A 103 -1.02 6.79 -4.84
CA THR A 103 0.27 6.40 -4.26
C THR A 103 1.47 6.84 -5.08
N GLY A 104 2.60 6.99 -4.39
CA GLY A 104 3.90 7.31 -4.95
C GLY A 104 5.00 7.28 -3.90
N TYR A 105 6.25 7.15 -4.34
CA TYR A 105 7.46 7.20 -3.52
C TYR A 105 8.42 8.33 -3.98
N GLY A 106 9.17 8.95 -3.07
CA GLY A 106 10.16 9.99 -3.41
C GLY A 106 9.52 11.23 -4.04
N GLU A 107 9.95 11.67 -5.23
CA GLU A 107 9.26 12.79 -5.92
C GLU A 107 7.81 12.43 -6.26
N SER A 108 7.56 11.19 -6.68
CA SER A 108 6.21 10.75 -7.06
C SER A 108 5.25 10.71 -5.86
N GLY A 109 5.77 10.51 -4.65
CA GLY A 109 5.00 10.64 -3.40
C GLY A 109 4.54 12.07 -3.16
N THR A 110 5.38 13.07 -3.46
CA THR A 110 4.99 14.49 -3.41
C THR A 110 3.90 14.81 -4.43
N VAL A 111 3.95 14.22 -5.62
CA VAL A 111 2.90 14.40 -6.63
C VAL A 111 1.60 13.68 -6.29
N ALA A 112 1.68 12.50 -5.67
CA ALA A 112 0.50 11.83 -5.13
C ALA A 112 -0.24 12.76 -4.14
N ILE A 113 0.50 13.37 -3.21
CA ILE A 113 -0.03 14.34 -2.25
C ILE A 113 -0.61 15.58 -2.96
N TYR A 114 0.11 16.14 -3.94
CA TYR A 114 -0.36 17.29 -4.73
C TYR A 114 -1.68 17.00 -5.43
N PHE A 115 -1.78 15.89 -6.16
CA PHE A 115 -3.01 15.52 -6.87
C PHE A 115 -4.17 15.31 -5.90
N ALA A 116 -3.92 14.67 -4.75
CA ALA A 116 -4.95 14.45 -3.75
C ALA A 116 -5.52 15.74 -3.17
N MET A 117 -4.65 16.71 -2.88
CA MET A 117 -5.06 18.03 -2.38
C MET A 117 -5.74 18.86 -3.47
N ARG A 118 -5.19 18.86 -4.70
CA ARG A 118 -5.68 19.68 -5.81
C ARG A 118 -7.03 19.22 -6.35
N PHE A 119 -7.25 17.92 -6.38
CA PHE A 119 -8.43 17.29 -6.98
C PHE A 119 -9.31 16.56 -5.96
N HIS A 120 -9.05 16.70 -4.66
CA HIS A 120 -9.89 16.13 -3.59
C HIS A 120 -10.06 14.60 -3.73
N TYR A 121 -8.96 13.88 -3.87
CA TYR A 121 -8.98 12.42 -3.77
C TYR A 121 -8.87 12.01 -2.30
N ASN A 122 -9.81 11.22 -1.81
CA ASN A 122 -9.99 10.97 -0.37
C ASN A 122 -8.80 10.33 0.31
N HIS A 123 -8.02 9.51 -0.39
CA HIS A 123 -6.97 8.69 0.22
C HIS A 123 -5.67 8.81 -0.55
N THR A 124 -4.56 9.02 0.17
CA THR A 124 -3.22 9.06 -0.39
C THR A 124 -2.23 8.38 0.50
N ILE A 125 -1.48 7.43 -0.06
CA ILE A 125 -0.42 6.71 0.64
C ILE A 125 0.91 7.13 0.00
N ALA A 126 1.71 7.94 0.69
CA ALA A 126 2.92 8.54 0.14
C ALA A 126 4.16 8.05 0.89
N GLY A 127 5.16 7.57 0.15
CA GLY A 127 6.41 7.06 0.68
C GLY A 127 7.56 8.06 0.53
N ASP A 128 8.16 8.42 1.66
CA ASP A 128 9.29 9.35 1.78
C ASP A 128 9.23 10.54 0.80
N PRO A 129 8.11 11.29 0.77
CA PRO A 129 7.93 12.36 -0.20
C PRO A 129 8.98 13.45 0.03
N LYS A 130 9.77 13.73 -1.01
CA LYS A 130 10.86 14.73 -0.95
C LYS A 130 10.27 16.14 -1.12
N SER A 131 10.59 17.04 -0.20
CA SER A 131 10.17 18.45 -0.28
C SER A 131 11.23 19.23 -1.07
N LEU A 132 10.87 19.70 -2.25
CA LEU A 132 11.83 19.95 -3.31
C LEU A 132 12.57 21.28 -3.07
N LYS A 133 13.73 21.28 -2.39
CA LYS A 133 14.55 22.49 -2.23
C LYS A 133 15.28 22.89 -3.52
N ASN A 134 15.36 22.03 -4.54
CA ASN A 134 15.87 22.34 -5.89
C ASN A 134 15.41 21.35 -6.99
N HIS A 135 14.41 20.50 -6.70
CA HIS A 135 14.16 19.29 -7.50
C HIS A 135 12.71 19.11 -7.94
N TYR A 136 12.01 20.19 -8.34
CA TYR A 136 10.90 20.02 -9.27
C TYR A 136 11.44 19.63 -10.65
N VAL A 137 11.87 18.37 -10.73
CA VAL A 137 12.06 17.58 -11.94
C VAL A 137 10.74 16.89 -12.31
N PHE A 138 9.59 17.33 -11.76
CA PHE A 138 8.29 17.03 -12.35
C PHE A 138 8.20 17.74 -13.70
N HIS A 139 8.79 17.05 -14.67
CA HIS A 139 9.43 17.59 -15.84
C HIS A 139 10.33 18.79 -15.57
N GLN A 140 11.64 18.63 -15.81
CA GLN A 140 12.47 19.81 -16.07
C GLN A 140 11.84 20.73 -17.12
N ASN A 141 10.92 20.28 -17.97
CA ASN A 141 10.39 21.10 -19.06
C ASN A 141 9.00 21.69 -18.78
N VAL A 142 8.09 20.98 -18.09
CA VAL A 142 6.76 21.51 -17.74
C VAL A 142 6.88 22.62 -16.70
N VAL A 143 7.78 22.46 -15.73
CA VAL A 143 8.00 23.46 -14.70
C VAL A 143 9.06 24.51 -15.06
N LYS A 144 10.14 24.21 -15.80
CA LYS A 144 10.99 25.31 -16.34
C LYS A 144 10.25 26.21 -17.33
N ALA A 145 9.28 25.68 -18.08
CA ALA A 145 8.46 26.50 -18.99
C ALA A 145 7.38 27.32 -18.24
N SER A 146 6.88 26.83 -17.10
CA SER A 146 5.76 27.46 -16.38
C SER A 146 6.20 28.35 -15.19
N LEU A 147 7.34 28.04 -14.57
CA LEU A 147 7.90 28.79 -13.43
C LEU A 147 9.22 29.44 -13.85
N LYS A 148 9.19 30.75 -14.09
CA LYS A 148 10.41 31.58 -14.12
C LYS A 148 10.95 31.69 -12.69
N GLY A 149 11.82 30.77 -12.27
CA GLY A 149 12.69 30.96 -11.09
C GLY A 149 12.49 30.02 -9.90
N ASN A 150 13.40 30.13 -8.93
CA ASN A 150 13.56 29.40 -7.65
C ASN A 150 12.35 29.53 -6.70
N GLN A 151 11.15 29.12 -7.10
CA GLN A 151 10.02 29.03 -6.17
C GLN A 151 9.99 27.64 -5.53
N ARG A 152 9.95 27.64 -4.19
CA ARG A 152 9.79 26.43 -3.38
C ARG A 152 8.33 25.92 -3.51
N VAL A 153 8.16 24.60 -3.52
CA VAL A 153 6.87 23.88 -3.69
C VAL A 153 5.91 24.12 -2.54
N ASP A 154 6.47 24.50 -1.40
CA ASP A 154 5.76 24.93 -0.22
C ASP A 154 4.76 26.06 -0.51
N HIS A 155 5.08 26.99 -1.40
CA HIS A 155 4.19 28.06 -1.80
C HIS A 155 2.98 27.54 -2.59
N GLN A 156 3.15 26.55 -3.45
CA GLN A 156 2.04 25.95 -4.20
C GLN A 156 1.10 25.19 -3.26
N PHE A 157 1.66 24.36 -2.36
CA PHE A 157 0.84 23.69 -1.35
C PHE A 157 0.14 24.70 -0.45
N ALA A 158 0.84 25.72 0.04
CA ALA A 158 0.25 26.77 0.87
C ALA A 158 -0.93 27.46 0.17
N GLN A 159 -0.81 27.73 -1.14
CA GLN A 159 -1.85 28.35 -1.98
C GLN A 159 -3.04 27.43 -2.29
N LEU A 160 -2.91 26.10 -2.16
CA LEU A 160 -4.04 25.19 -2.33
C LEU A 160 -5.07 25.44 -1.23
N HIS A 161 -6.24 25.92 -1.64
CA HIS A 161 -7.41 26.02 -0.79
C HIS A 161 -8.00 24.62 -0.60
N ILE A 162 -8.14 24.19 0.65
CA ILE A 162 -8.76 22.91 1.00
C ILE A 162 -9.95 23.22 1.90
N GLU A 163 -11.13 22.94 1.40
CA GLU A 163 -12.38 23.06 2.17
C GLU A 163 -12.58 21.83 3.06
N ASP A 164 -13.16 22.05 4.24
CA ASP A 164 -13.23 21.06 5.33
C ASP A 164 -13.90 19.74 4.94
N PHE A 165 -14.90 19.78 4.05
CA PHE A 165 -15.67 18.61 3.64
C PHE A 165 -15.01 17.75 2.56
N ASN A 166 -13.90 18.22 1.96
CA ASN A 166 -13.17 17.55 0.88
C ASN A 166 -11.67 17.38 1.21
N ARG A 167 -11.35 17.26 2.50
CA ARG A 167 -9.97 17.08 2.96
C ARG A 167 -9.48 15.66 2.65
N PRO A 168 -8.41 15.50 1.83
CA PRO A 168 -7.80 14.20 1.62
C PRO A 168 -7.18 13.67 2.92
N GLN A 169 -7.23 12.36 3.10
CA GLN A 169 -6.51 11.65 4.15
C GLN A 169 -5.16 11.21 3.61
N ILE A 170 -4.09 11.77 4.18
CA ILE A 170 -2.72 11.48 3.76
C ILE A 170 -2.05 10.57 4.79
N TYR A 171 -1.62 9.40 4.31
CA TYR A 171 -0.87 8.37 5.02
C TYR A 171 0.59 8.48 4.60
N PHE A 172 1.43 8.88 5.54
CA PHE A 172 2.79 9.32 5.26
C PHE A 172 3.80 8.31 5.81
N TYR A 173 4.60 7.72 4.94
CA TYR A 173 5.74 6.90 5.34
C TYR A 173 7.04 7.70 5.22
N SER A 174 7.94 7.55 6.18
CA SER A 174 9.31 8.06 6.07
C SER A 174 10.32 7.04 6.57
N GLY A 175 11.28 6.71 5.71
CA GLY A 175 12.46 5.94 6.04
C GLY A 175 13.52 6.88 6.62
N SER A 176 13.76 6.85 7.94
CA SER A 176 14.59 7.86 8.62
C SER A 176 16.10 7.81 8.32
N SER A 177 16.50 7.04 7.30
CA SER A 177 17.86 7.02 6.75
C SER A 177 18.05 7.99 5.59
N SER A 178 16.99 8.68 5.13
CA SER A 178 17.13 9.68 4.09
C SER A 178 17.87 10.91 4.64
N LYS A 179 18.99 11.28 3.99
CA LYS A 179 19.76 12.51 4.31
C LYS A 179 18.92 13.79 4.26
N ASN A 180 17.71 13.70 3.69
CA ASN A 180 16.79 14.81 3.43
C ASN A 180 15.71 14.97 4.52
N TYR A 181 15.65 14.06 5.50
CA TYR A 181 14.57 14.03 6.49
C TYR A 181 14.45 15.31 7.34
N GLU A 182 15.58 15.85 7.78
CA GLU A 182 15.62 16.97 8.74
C GLU A 182 15.03 18.26 8.16
N ASP A 183 15.27 18.54 6.89
CA ASP A 183 14.88 19.78 6.24
C ASP A 183 13.59 19.64 5.43
N GLU A 184 13.45 18.53 4.69
CA GLU A 184 12.42 18.41 3.67
C GLU A 184 11.16 17.73 4.19
N THR A 185 11.31 16.52 4.72
CA THR A 185 10.20 15.72 5.23
C THR A 185 9.51 16.42 6.41
N LYS A 186 10.28 16.99 7.35
CA LYS A 186 9.71 17.74 8.49
C LYS A 186 8.87 18.94 8.03
N TYR A 187 9.34 19.67 7.02
CA TYR A 187 8.63 20.83 6.49
C TYR A 187 7.29 20.44 5.86
N LEU A 188 7.30 19.43 4.97
CA LEU A 188 6.07 18.94 4.32
C LEU A 188 5.07 18.44 5.36
N LEU A 189 5.52 17.69 6.37
CA LEU A 189 4.66 17.27 7.48
C LEU A 189 4.03 18.45 8.23
N GLY A 190 4.77 19.56 8.40
CA GLY A 190 4.23 20.81 8.93
C GLY A 190 3.07 21.35 8.10
N VAL A 191 3.27 21.52 6.79
CA VAL A 191 2.23 22.00 5.86
C VAL A 191 0.98 21.11 5.87
N LEU A 192 1.17 19.79 5.86
CA LEU A 192 0.05 18.83 5.88
C LEU A 192 -0.70 18.84 7.21
N LYS A 193 0.01 19.04 8.33
CA LYS A 193 -0.58 19.19 9.65
C LYS A 193 -1.38 20.49 9.75
N ASP A 194 -0.84 21.60 9.27
CA ASP A 194 -1.51 22.91 9.29
C ASP A 194 -2.79 22.90 8.45
N LYS A 195 -2.79 22.15 7.35
CA LYS A 195 -3.98 21.93 6.50
C LYS A 195 -4.94 20.86 7.01
N GLN A 196 -4.62 20.20 8.13
CA GLN A 196 -5.46 19.16 8.75
C GLN A 196 -5.81 18.02 7.79
N VAL A 197 -4.87 17.64 6.93
CA VAL A 197 -5.00 16.53 5.95
C VAL A 197 -4.12 15.32 6.28
N LEU A 198 -3.25 15.46 7.28
CA LEU A 198 -2.35 14.40 7.72
C LEU A 198 -3.08 13.43 8.66
N SER A 199 -3.29 12.20 8.21
CA SER A 199 -4.00 11.16 8.98
C SER A 199 -3.05 10.30 9.79
N THR A 200 -2.07 9.68 9.12
CA THR A 200 -1.12 8.74 9.75
C THR A 200 0.30 9.08 9.33
N VAL A 201 1.25 8.97 10.27
CA VAL A 201 2.67 9.09 9.99
C VAL A 201 3.40 7.84 10.49
N CYS A 202 3.88 7.01 9.57
CA CYS A 202 4.75 5.89 9.88
C CYS A 202 6.21 6.30 9.69
N ARG A 203 7.03 6.14 10.73
CA ARG A 203 8.47 6.39 10.67
C ARG A 203 9.22 5.11 10.96
N ARG A 204 9.99 4.62 9.99
CA ARG A 204 10.82 3.43 10.15
C ARG A 204 12.28 3.78 9.96
N ARG A 205 13.12 3.47 10.96
CA ARG A 205 14.56 3.74 10.86
C ARG A 205 15.23 2.69 9.99
N ASN A 206 16.21 3.14 9.19
CA ASN A 206 17.11 2.28 8.40
C ASN A 206 16.44 1.38 7.34
N LEU A 207 15.17 1.61 7.00
CA LEU A 207 14.46 0.80 6.00
C LEU A 207 14.30 1.49 4.64
N GLY A 208 14.49 2.81 4.55
CA GLY A 208 14.40 3.56 3.29
C GLY A 208 13.18 3.15 2.45
N VAL A 209 13.37 2.93 1.15
CA VAL A 209 12.32 2.46 0.23
C VAL A 209 11.82 1.05 0.54
N ALA A 210 12.67 0.19 1.11
CA ALA A 210 12.34 -1.21 1.36
C ALA A 210 11.22 -1.40 2.39
N GLY A 211 11.02 -0.43 3.29
CA GLY A 211 9.90 -0.46 4.23
C GLY A 211 8.58 0.11 3.69
N PHE A 212 8.59 0.76 2.52
CA PHE A 212 7.36 1.34 1.95
C PHE A 212 6.36 0.29 1.43
N PRO A 213 6.76 -0.79 0.73
CA PRO A 213 5.83 -1.83 0.30
C PRO A 213 4.97 -2.40 1.43
N ASP A 214 5.57 -2.67 2.60
CA ASP A 214 4.85 -3.19 3.77
C ASP A 214 3.85 -2.18 4.32
N PHE A 215 4.27 -0.91 4.41
CA PHE A 215 3.38 0.17 4.83
C PHE A 215 2.22 0.36 3.85
N LEU A 216 2.51 0.40 2.55
CA LEU A 216 1.51 0.50 1.50
C LEU A 216 0.51 -0.65 1.57
N LYS A 217 1.00 -1.89 1.72
CA LYS A 217 0.16 -3.08 1.87
C LYS A 217 -0.75 -2.97 3.10
N SER A 218 -0.20 -2.58 4.25
CA SER A 218 -0.96 -2.41 5.49
C SER A 218 -2.09 -1.39 5.34
N GLU A 219 -1.77 -0.19 4.82
CA GLU A 219 -2.76 0.87 4.63
C GLU A 219 -3.80 0.48 3.58
N LEU A 220 -3.41 -0.16 2.48
CA LEU A 220 -4.36 -0.67 1.49
C LEU A 220 -5.34 -1.68 2.12
N CYS A 221 -4.83 -2.66 2.88
CA CYS A 221 -5.68 -3.64 3.54
C CYS A 221 -6.66 -2.98 4.54
N GLU A 222 -6.20 -2.00 5.32
CA GLU A 222 -7.06 -1.29 6.27
C GLU A 222 -8.13 -0.45 5.56
N ARG A 223 -7.75 0.36 4.55
CA ARG A 223 -8.69 1.27 3.88
C ARG A 223 -9.68 0.57 2.99
N THR A 224 -9.29 -0.57 2.42
CA THR A 224 -10.21 -1.40 1.64
C THR A 224 -10.95 -2.43 2.49
N ASN A 225 -10.74 -2.38 3.82
CA ASN A 225 -11.29 -3.30 4.80
C ASN A 225 -11.09 -4.76 4.38
N GLN A 226 -9.91 -5.13 3.92
CA GLN A 226 -9.59 -6.46 3.44
C GLN A 226 -9.33 -7.43 4.61
N LEU A 227 -9.74 -8.70 4.48
CA LEU A 227 -9.36 -9.73 5.43
C LEU A 227 -7.89 -10.14 5.18
N THR A 228 -7.05 -9.99 6.20
CA THR A 228 -5.64 -10.36 6.15
C THR A 228 -5.19 -10.95 7.48
N CYS A 229 -4.03 -11.61 7.47
CA CYS A 229 -3.41 -12.19 8.66
C CYS A 229 -1.91 -11.92 8.62
N GLU A 230 -1.41 -11.26 9.65
CA GLU A 230 0.00 -10.86 9.75
C GLU A 230 0.88 -12.07 10.02
N GLU A 231 0.49 -12.91 10.97
CA GLU A 231 1.26 -14.08 11.39
C GLU A 231 0.38 -15.11 12.09
N ILE A 232 0.78 -16.38 12.01
CA ILE A 232 0.34 -17.42 12.95
C ILE A 232 1.52 -17.78 13.83
N ILE A 233 1.48 -17.32 15.08
CA ILE A 233 2.49 -17.66 16.07
C ILE A 233 2.08 -18.98 16.69
N ALA A 234 2.99 -19.95 16.69
CA ALA A 234 2.73 -21.24 17.32
C ALA A 234 3.95 -21.67 18.13
N TRP A 235 3.71 -22.06 19.37
CA TRP A 235 4.77 -22.44 20.30
C TRP A 235 4.34 -23.57 21.23
N GLN A 236 5.34 -24.26 21.78
CA GLN A 236 5.15 -25.29 22.78
C GLN A 236 4.96 -24.66 24.17
N ASN A 237 3.99 -25.17 24.91
CA ASN A 237 3.85 -24.98 26.36
C ASN A 237 3.50 -26.34 26.97
N ASP A 238 4.46 -26.97 27.66
CA ASP A 238 4.39 -28.37 28.09
C ASP A 238 4.11 -29.33 26.92
N SER A 239 3.15 -30.25 27.05
CA SER A 239 2.69 -31.13 25.96
C SER A 239 1.69 -30.45 25.00
N LYS A 240 1.47 -29.13 25.13
CA LYS A 240 0.49 -28.39 24.33
C LYS A 240 1.14 -27.49 23.30
N ILE A 241 0.49 -27.39 22.15
CA ILE A 241 0.76 -26.41 21.11
C ILE A 241 -0.28 -25.29 21.29
N LEU A 242 0.19 -24.08 21.58
CA LEU A 242 -0.63 -22.88 21.54
C LEU A 242 -0.43 -22.23 20.16
N ALA A 243 -1.54 -22.03 19.46
CA ALA A 243 -1.58 -21.29 18.20
C ALA A 243 -2.32 -19.98 18.42
N GLU A 244 -1.72 -18.88 17.99
CA GLU A 244 -2.28 -17.53 18.02
C GLU A 244 -2.26 -16.94 16.61
N CYS A 245 -3.43 -16.45 16.19
CA CYS A 245 -3.56 -15.73 14.94
C CYS A 245 -3.42 -14.22 15.20
N VAL A 246 -2.39 -13.62 14.62
CA VAL A 246 -2.15 -12.18 14.68
C VAL A 246 -2.86 -11.53 13.51
N LEU A 247 -3.85 -10.69 13.82
CA LEU A 247 -4.56 -9.86 12.86
C LEU A 247 -4.20 -8.39 13.10
N PRO A 248 -4.28 -7.54 12.06
CA PRO A 248 -4.24 -6.09 12.23
C PRO A 248 -5.32 -5.59 13.21
N ASP A 249 -5.04 -4.47 13.87
CA ASP A 249 -5.93 -3.88 14.88
C ASP A 249 -7.37 -3.62 14.39
N TYR A 250 -7.54 -3.25 13.11
CA TYR A 250 -8.87 -2.99 12.53
C TYR A 250 -9.72 -4.27 12.39
N LEU A 251 -9.08 -5.44 12.34
CA LEU A 251 -9.74 -6.75 12.28
C LEU A 251 -9.92 -7.37 13.68
N MET A 252 -9.01 -7.11 14.62
CA MET A 252 -9.11 -7.68 15.98
C MET A 252 -10.40 -7.30 16.72
N LYS A 253 -11.03 -6.18 16.35
CA LYS A 253 -12.28 -5.71 16.94
C LYS A 253 -13.53 -6.12 16.15
N ASP A 254 -13.37 -6.79 15.01
CA ASP A 254 -14.48 -7.19 14.15
C ASP A 254 -15.16 -8.47 14.70
N PRO A 255 -16.41 -8.38 15.23
CA PRO A 255 -17.09 -9.53 15.82
C PRO A 255 -17.52 -10.57 14.78
N SER A 256 -17.45 -10.26 13.48
CA SER A 256 -17.81 -11.17 12.39
C SER A 256 -16.68 -12.16 12.05
N ILE A 257 -15.48 -11.96 12.58
CA ILE A 257 -14.34 -12.86 12.34
C ILE A 257 -14.50 -14.17 13.12
N GLU A 258 -14.12 -15.26 12.47
CA GLU A 258 -14.08 -16.60 13.03
C GLU A 258 -12.84 -17.35 12.57
N PHE A 259 -12.36 -18.28 13.40
CA PHE A 259 -11.12 -19.00 13.21
C PHE A 259 -11.36 -20.51 13.29
N ALA A 260 -10.70 -21.29 12.44
CA ALA A 260 -10.59 -22.74 12.58
C ALA A 260 -9.12 -23.19 12.52
N TYR A 261 -8.73 -24.11 13.40
CA TYR A 261 -7.34 -24.50 13.62
C TYR A 261 -7.15 -25.97 13.29
N TYR A 262 -6.28 -26.25 12.31
CA TYR A 262 -5.99 -27.60 11.85
C TYR A 262 -4.52 -27.89 12.16
N PHE A 263 -4.27 -28.87 13.03
CA PHE A 263 -2.93 -29.24 13.48
C PHE A 263 -2.42 -30.42 12.68
N TYR A 264 -1.22 -30.30 12.15
CA TYR A 264 -0.57 -31.33 11.34
C TYR A 264 0.75 -31.73 11.99
N LYS A 265 1.09 -33.02 11.89
CA LYS A 265 2.45 -33.52 12.12
C LYS A 265 3.17 -33.58 10.78
N ILE A 266 4.43 -33.17 10.74
CA ILE A 266 5.20 -33.12 9.50
C ILE A 266 5.39 -34.54 8.96
N GLY A 267 5.01 -34.73 7.69
CA GLY A 267 4.99 -36.03 7.03
C GLY A 267 3.59 -36.60 6.87
N GLU A 268 2.63 -36.15 7.68
CA GLU A 268 1.23 -36.58 7.59
C GLU A 268 0.46 -35.77 6.55
N GLN A 269 -0.42 -36.45 5.79
CA GLN A 269 -1.31 -35.77 4.83
C GLN A 269 -2.59 -35.24 5.48
N GLU A 270 -3.04 -35.86 6.56
CA GLU A 270 -4.25 -35.47 7.28
C GLU A 270 -3.93 -34.65 8.53
N ALA A 271 -4.85 -33.75 8.88
CA ALA A 271 -4.73 -33.02 10.14
C ALA A 271 -5.08 -33.98 11.29
N LEU A 272 -4.21 -34.01 12.30
CA LEU A 272 -4.41 -34.76 13.53
C LEU A 272 -5.59 -34.22 14.35
N HIS A 273 -5.79 -32.90 14.28
CA HIS A 273 -6.89 -32.24 14.97
C HIS A 273 -7.47 -31.11 14.11
N LYS A 274 -8.79 -30.95 14.15
CA LYS A 274 -9.53 -29.92 13.42
C LYS A 274 -10.58 -29.31 14.35
N THR A 275 -10.63 -27.99 14.40
CA THR A 275 -11.72 -27.29 15.09
C THR A 275 -12.80 -26.86 14.10
N LYS A 276 -14.02 -26.68 14.60
CA LYS A 276 -15.02 -25.83 13.92
C LYS A 276 -14.59 -24.36 14.02
N TYR A 277 -15.24 -23.50 13.26
CA TYR A 277 -15.09 -22.06 13.39
C TYR A 277 -15.49 -21.58 14.79
N GLN A 278 -14.66 -20.74 15.39
CA GLN A 278 -14.85 -20.16 16.73
C GLN A 278 -14.38 -18.71 16.77
N LYS A 279 -14.77 -17.95 17.79
CA LYS A 279 -14.44 -16.51 17.92
C LYS A 279 -13.05 -16.21 18.47
N SER A 280 -12.42 -17.18 19.14
CA SER A 280 -11.11 -16.98 19.75
C SER A 280 -10.01 -16.98 18.67
N PRO A 281 -9.12 -15.97 18.64
CA PRO A 281 -7.93 -15.97 17.79
C PRO A 281 -6.83 -16.90 18.32
N GLN A 282 -7.07 -17.58 19.45
CA GLN A 282 -6.15 -18.52 20.07
C GLN A 282 -6.78 -19.89 20.25
N TYR A 283 -5.98 -20.94 20.06
CA TYR A 283 -6.38 -22.32 20.35
C TYR A 283 -5.22 -23.17 20.90
N ARG A 284 -5.55 -24.14 21.75
CA ARG A 284 -4.59 -25.06 22.36
C ARG A 284 -4.90 -26.50 21.95
N TYR A 285 -3.90 -27.19 21.43
CA TYR A 285 -3.95 -28.61 21.11
C TYR A 285 -2.94 -29.38 21.96
N THR A 286 -3.32 -30.53 22.53
CA THR A 286 -2.41 -31.40 23.26
C THR A 286 -1.84 -32.42 22.28
N ALA A 287 -0.52 -32.43 22.09
CA ALA A 287 0.12 -33.40 21.22
C ALA A 287 0.27 -34.74 21.94
N GLU A 288 -0.11 -35.83 21.28
CA GLU A 288 0.00 -37.19 21.84
C GLU A 288 1.44 -37.73 21.74
N ASP A 289 2.16 -37.36 20.68
CA ASP A 289 3.53 -37.80 20.43
C ASP A 289 4.53 -36.65 20.33
N GLY A 290 5.78 -36.96 20.64
CA GLY A 290 6.91 -36.13 20.24
C GLY A 290 7.02 -36.03 18.71
N GLY A 291 7.51 -34.89 18.22
CA GLY A 291 7.66 -34.70 16.78
C GLY A 291 7.69 -33.25 16.34
N SER A 292 7.51 -33.03 15.04
CA SER A 292 7.40 -31.69 14.49
C SER A 292 6.01 -31.46 13.91
N TYR A 293 5.48 -30.28 14.14
CA TYR A 293 4.11 -29.91 13.84
C TYR A 293 4.05 -28.57 13.12
N PHE A 294 2.93 -28.28 12.48
CA PHE A 294 2.54 -26.94 12.07
C PHE A 294 1.02 -26.79 12.18
N VAL A 295 0.55 -25.55 12.23
CA VAL A 295 -0.88 -25.23 12.34
C VAL A 295 -1.31 -24.49 11.09
N LYS A 296 -2.37 -24.97 10.46
CA LYS A 296 -3.07 -24.27 9.39
C LYS A 296 -4.31 -23.61 9.98
N VAL A 297 -4.38 -22.29 9.88
CA VAL A 297 -5.48 -21.50 10.42
C VAL A 297 -6.32 -20.95 9.28
N PHE A 298 -7.62 -21.23 9.32
CA PHE A 298 -8.61 -20.66 8.43
C PHE A 298 -9.26 -19.48 9.15
N ILE A 299 -9.25 -18.32 8.51
CA ILE A 299 -9.80 -17.08 9.06
C ILE A 299 -10.93 -16.69 8.14
N LYS A 300 -12.13 -16.58 8.69
CA LYS A 300 -13.35 -16.31 7.96
C LYS A 300 -13.96 -15.01 8.44
N ARG A 301 -14.45 -14.22 7.49
CA ARG A 301 -15.26 -13.02 7.74
C ARG A 301 -16.40 -13.00 6.73
N ASN A 302 -17.63 -13.23 7.19
CA ASN A 302 -18.79 -13.38 6.32
C ASN A 302 -18.59 -14.49 5.26
N LYS A 303 -18.41 -14.12 3.98
CA LYS A 303 -18.16 -15.04 2.85
C LYS A 303 -16.68 -15.13 2.46
N GLU A 304 -15.84 -14.24 2.99
CA GLU A 304 -14.41 -14.21 2.72
C GLU A 304 -13.71 -15.22 3.64
N THR A 305 -12.76 -15.98 3.10
CA THR A 305 -11.94 -16.91 3.89
C THR A 305 -10.51 -16.87 3.37
N ILE A 306 -9.58 -16.61 4.28
CA ILE A 306 -8.16 -16.73 4.01
C ILE A 306 -7.58 -17.88 4.83
N THR A 307 -6.38 -18.32 4.47
CA THR A 307 -5.71 -19.42 5.16
C THR A 307 -4.23 -19.12 5.30
N LYS A 308 -3.67 -19.41 6.48
CA LYS A 308 -2.25 -19.21 6.75
C LYS A 308 -1.70 -20.36 7.58
N ASN A 309 -0.46 -20.73 7.30
CA ASN A 309 0.26 -21.74 8.07
C ASN A 309 1.20 -21.05 9.05
N SER A 310 1.36 -21.63 10.24
CA SER A 310 2.45 -21.29 11.14
C SER A 310 3.80 -21.78 10.61
N GLY A 311 4.87 -21.33 11.24
CA GLY A 311 6.15 -22.02 11.18
C GLY A 311 6.09 -23.42 11.81
N LYS A 312 7.19 -24.17 11.66
CA LYS A 312 7.38 -25.50 12.26
C LYS A 312 7.58 -25.38 13.77
N ILE A 313 6.81 -26.13 14.56
CA ILE A 313 6.97 -26.28 16.00
C ILE A 313 7.53 -27.67 16.29
N ARG A 314 8.53 -27.80 17.16
CA ARG A 314 9.01 -29.10 17.63
C ARG A 314 8.48 -29.34 19.03
N ILE A 315 7.88 -30.51 19.25
CA ILE A 315 7.36 -30.96 20.53
C ILE A 315 8.22 -32.10 21.05
N THR A 316 8.66 -31.95 22.29
CA THR A 316 9.32 -33.01 23.06
C THR A 316 8.33 -33.45 24.14
N VAL A 317 7.92 -34.71 24.11
CA VAL A 317 7.13 -35.32 25.18
C VAL A 317 8.12 -35.96 26.14
N ALA A 318 8.14 -35.51 27.40
CA ALA A 318 8.90 -36.18 28.44
C ALA A 318 8.24 -37.54 28.69
N VAL A 319 8.99 -38.62 28.45
CA VAL A 319 8.59 -39.95 28.89
C VAL A 319 9.13 -40.07 30.31
N ASP A 320 8.25 -40.04 31.31
CA ASP A 320 8.63 -40.37 32.68
C ASP A 320 9.08 -41.84 32.66
N PHE A 321 10.36 -42.07 33.01
CA PHE A 321 10.98 -43.39 33.11
C PHE A 321 10.77 -44.01 34.48
#